data_AF-A0A9D4IZM7-F1
#
_entry.id   AF-A0A9D4IZM7-F1
#
_cell.length_a   1.000
_cell.length_b   1.000
_cell.length_c   1.000
_cell.angle_alpha   90.00
_cell.angle_beta   90.00
_cell.angle_gamma   90.00
#
_symmetry.space_group_name_H-M   'P 1'
#
loop_
_entity.id
_entity.type
_entity.pdbx_description
1 polymer ?
#
loop_
_entity_poly.entity_id
_entity_poly.type
_entity_poly.pdbx_seq_one_letter_code
_entity_poly.pdbx_strand_id
1 'polypeptide(L)'
;MPAECCTLTNQLEATVFEDGYKQLSYHASKYGEFLKFLLDNPSFVGQILAAADQNNVASVGDVIKTLIHSVYANCILQEDEISMLYVLKSLLELQLSPCENPRRMLSRGSCAFSMAFKQLFDMVFSSKLFLTAALHDPVMRLLMEDEWFYDIDPGKALVRFPPSERLRRFGEPGTEQYKDKLAKYRITIVDKLVLMANRFITSIKNNMHCFPPGLGWLVSQVLFHFLY
;
A
#
# COMPACT_ATOMS: atom_id res chain seq x y z
N MET A 1 -6.15 -0.46 23.39
CA MET A 1 -5.74 -1.74 22.80
C MET A 1 -6.40 -2.97 23.41
N PRO A 2 -6.65 -3.10 24.74
CA PRO A 2 -7.45 -4.24 25.28
C PRO A 2 -8.97 -3.99 25.29
N ALA A 3 -9.40 -2.76 25.61
CA ALA A 3 -10.81 -2.44 25.81
C ALA A 3 -11.65 -2.54 24.53
N GLU A 4 -11.08 -2.17 23.37
CA GLU A 4 -11.75 -2.23 22.06
C GLU A 4 -11.98 -3.68 21.59
N CYS A 5 -11.02 -4.58 21.85
CA CYS A 5 -11.19 -6.01 21.59
C CYS A 5 -12.32 -6.60 22.44
N CYS A 6 -12.37 -6.28 23.74
CA CYS A 6 -13.44 -6.76 24.62
C CYS A 6 -14.82 -6.27 24.17
N THR A 7 -14.95 -5.02 23.70
CA THR A 7 -16.22 -4.52 23.15
C THR A 7 -16.64 -5.22 21.87
N LEU A 8 -15.70 -5.52 20.96
CA LEU A 8 -16.01 -6.22 19.71
C LEU A 8 -16.40 -7.68 19.98
N THR A 9 -15.70 -8.36 20.89
CA THR A 9 -16.05 -9.72 21.33
C THR A 9 -17.44 -9.76 21.96
N ASN A 10 -17.75 -8.81 22.85
CA ASN A 10 -19.08 -8.72 23.47
C ASN A 10 -20.19 -8.43 22.44
N GLN A 11 -19.90 -7.63 21.39
CA GLN A 11 -20.85 -7.36 20.31
C GLN A 11 -21.09 -8.60 19.43
N LEU A 12 -20.04 -9.36 19.13
CA LEU A 12 -20.13 -10.61 18.36
C LEU A 12 -20.82 -11.73 19.15
N GLU A 13 -20.60 -11.80 20.46
CA GLU A 13 -21.31 -12.73 21.35
C GLU A 13 -22.78 -12.34 21.52
N ALA A 14 -23.10 -11.04 21.44
CA ALA A 14 -24.47 -10.53 21.49
C ALA A 14 -25.21 -10.64 20.14
N THR A 15 -24.52 -10.89 19.02
CA THR A 15 -25.17 -11.07 17.72
C THR A 15 -25.81 -12.45 17.60
N VAL A 16 -27.13 -12.46 17.41
CA VAL A 16 -27.88 -13.65 17.03
C VAL A 16 -27.81 -13.80 15.52
N PHE A 17 -27.18 -14.86 15.04
CA PHE A 17 -27.18 -15.20 13.63
C PHE A 17 -28.58 -15.68 13.23
N GLU A 18 -29.30 -14.84 12.51
CA GLU A 18 -30.59 -15.20 11.94
C GLU A 18 -30.42 -15.80 10.54
N ASP A 19 -31.21 -16.81 10.24
CA ASP A 19 -31.25 -17.41 8.91
C ASP A 19 -31.77 -16.37 7.91
N GLY A 20 -30.96 -16.08 6.88
CA GLY A 20 -31.32 -15.14 5.82
C GLY A 20 -32.61 -15.52 5.10
N TYR A 21 -32.99 -16.81 5.08
CA TYR A 21 -34.28 -17.25 4.54
C TYR A 21 -35.47 -16.76 5.39
N LYS A 22 -35.30 -16.58 6.71
CA LYS A 22 -36.37 -16.06 7.58
C LYS A 22 -36.67 -14.58 7.31
N GLN A 23 -35.65 -13.82 6.90
CA GLN A 23 -35.77 -12.38 6.65
C GLN A 23 -36.02 -12.04 5.17
N LEU A 24 -35.36 -12.76 4.25
CA LEU A 24 -35.40 -12.51 2.81
C LEU A 24 -36.27 -13.52 2.05
N SER A 25 -36.73 -14.59 2.70
CA SER A 25 -37.56 -15.63 2.08
C SER A 25 -36.92 -16.14 0.77
N TYR A 26 -37.70 -16.28 -0.30
CA TYR A 26 -37.23 -16.73 -1.61
C TYR A 26 -36.19 -15.80 -2.26
N HIS A 27 -36.08 -14.54 -1.82
CA HIS A 27 -35.09 -13.61 -2.36
C HIS A 27 -33.67 -13.98 -1.93
N ALA A 28 -33.50 -14.68 -0.81
CA ALA A 28 -32.19 -15.17 -0.36
C ALA A 28 -31.49 -16.00 -1.45
N SER A 29 -32.23 -16.89 -2.12
CA SER A 29 -31.72 -17.70 -3.22
C SER A 29 -31.34 -16.85 -4.43
N LYS A 30 -32.14 -15.83 -4.77
CA LYS A 30 -31.84 -14.92 -5.90
C LYS A 30 -30.58 -14.07 -5.64
N TYR A 31 -30.40 -13.57 -4.41
CA TYR A 31 -29.18 -12.87 -4.03
C TYR A 31 -27.96 -13.80 -4.04
N GLY A 32 -28.12 -15.04 -3.57
CA GLY A 32 -27.07 -16.06 -3.65
C GLY A 32 -26.63 -16.35 -5.10
N GLU A 33 -27.59 -16.55 -6.00
CA GLU A 33 -27.32 -16.73 -7.44
C GLU A 33 -26.64 -15.52 -8.06
N PHE A 34 -27.06 -14.31 -7.68
CA PHE A 34 -26.45 -13.07 -8.15
C PHE A 34 -25.00 -12.92 -7.67
N LEU A 35 -24.73 -13.13 -6.38
CA LEU A 35 -23.38 -13.04 -5.83
C LEU A 35 -22.48 -14.13 -6.42
N LYS A 36 -23.01 -15.35 -6.60
CA LYS A 36 -22.31 -16.42 -7.29
C LYS A 36 -21.99 -16.05 -8.74
N PHE A 37 -22.92 -15.41 -9.45
CA PHE A 37 -22.68 -14.93 -10.81
C PHE A 37 -21.53 -13.90 -10.84
N LEU A 38 -21.45 -12.99 -9.88
CA LEU A 38 -20.33 -12.04 -9.79
C LEU A 38 -18.99 -12.75 -9.51
N LEU A 39 -19.00 -13.74 -8.60
CA LEU A 39 -17.81 -14.54 -8.28
C LEU A 39 -17.31 -15.32 -9.50
N ASP A 40 -18.21 -15.97 -10.23
CA ASP A 40 -17.90 -16.79 -11.40
C ASP A 40 -17.47 -15.92 -12.62
N ASN A 41 -17.72 -14.60 -12.60
CA ASN A 41 -17.45 -13.68 -13.71
C ASN A 41 -16.59 -12.46 -13.29
N PRO A 42 -15.31 -12.65 -12.89
CA PRO A 42 -14.45 -11.58 -12.40
C PRO A 42 -14.17 -10.47 -13.44
N SER A 43 -14.08 -10.81 -14.73
CA SER A 43 -13.92 -9.82 -15.80
C SER A 43 -15.12 -8.89 -15.92
N PHE A 44 -16.33 -9.40 -15.67
CA PHE A 44 -17.55 -8.58 -15.70
C PHE A 44 -17.59 -7.61 -14.51
N VAL A 45 -17.15 -8.06 -13.32
CA VAL A 45 -16.98 -7.19 -12.16
C VAL A 45 -15.99 -6.06 -12.45
N GLY A 46 -14.88 -6.36 -13.14
CA GLY A 46 -13.93 -5.34 -13.62
C GLY A 46 -14.58 -4.29 -14.53
N GLN A 47 -15.45 -4.71 -15.45
CA GLN A 47 -16.20 -3.79 -16.31
C GLN A 47 -17.19 -2.91 -15.53
N ILE A 48 -17.92 -3.48 -14.58
CA ILE A 48 -18.84 -2.72 -13.71
C ILE A 48 -18.06 -1.64 -12.95
N LEU A 49 -16.94 -2.00 -12.36
CA LEU A 49 -16.09 -1.07 -11.61
C LEU A 49 -15.50 0.02 -12.50
N ALA A 50 -15.04 -0.32 -13.70
CA ALA A 50 -14.55 0.66 -14.67
C ALA A 50 -15.65 1.64 -15.11
N ALA A 51 -16.87 1.14 -15.37
CA ALA A 51 -18.01 1.97 -15.71
C ALA A 51 -18.43 2.87 -14.54
N ALA A 52 -18.41 2.36 -13.31
CA ALA A 52 -18.72 3.14 -12.11
C ALA A 52 -17.72 4.29 -11.90
N ASP A 53 -16.44 4.05 -12.17
CA ASP A 53 -15.37 5.05 -12.13
C ASP A 53 -15.58 6.14 -13.19
N GLN A 54 -15.90 5.75 -14.43
CA GLN A 54 -16.19 6.69 -15.52
C GLN A 54 -17.41 7.59 -15.24
N ASN A 55 -18.40 7.06 -14.53
CA ASN A 55 -19.60 7.82 -14.14
C ASN A 55 -19.38 8.66 -12.87
N ASN A 56 -18.15 8.72 -12.33
CA ASN A 56 -17.81 9.43 -11.09
C ASN A 56 -18.77 9.11 -9.93
N VAL A 57 -19.15 7.84 -9.78
CA VAL A 57 -19.98 7.42 -8.67
C VAL A 57 -19.18 7.66 -7.38
N ALA A 58 -19.66 8.56 -6.51
CA ALA A 58 -18.91 9.02 -5.33
C ALA A 58 -18.50 7.91 -4.35
N SER A 59 -19.08 6.72 -4.49
CA SER A 59 -18.88 5.55 -3.64
C SER A 59 -18.12 4.39 -4.28
N VAL A 60 -17.42 4.57 -5.42
CA VAL A 60 -16.66 3.48 -6.08
C VAL A 60 -15.72 2.77 -5.11
N GLY A 61 -15.01 3.51 -4.26
CA GLY A 61 -14.14 2.92 -3.24
C GLY A 61 -14.87 2.02 -2.24
N ASP A 62 -16.09 2.39 -1.83
CA ASP A 62 -16.89 1.60 -0.89
C ASP A 62 -17.59 0.42 -1.57
N VAL A 63 -17.93 0.54 -2.85
CA VAL A 63 -18.38 -0.59 -3.67
C VAL A 63 -17.26 -1.61 -3.82
N ILE A 64 -16.03 -1.18 -4.13
CA ILE A 64 -14.85 -2.06 -4.20
C ILE A 64 -14.63 -2.77 -2.87
N LYS A 65 -14.67 -2.04 -1.74
CA LYS A 65 -14.57 -2.66 -0.41
C LYS A 65 -15.66 -3.69 -0.24
N THR A 66 -16.92 -3.31 -0.44
CA THR A 66 -18.06 -4.21 -0.21
C THR A 66 -17.92 -5.48 -1.05
N LEU A 67 -17.55 -5.37 -2.33
CA LEU A 67 -17.31 -6.52 -3.20
C LEU A 67 -16.19 -7.42 -2.68
N ILE A 68 -15.05 -6.86 -2.29
CA ILE A 68 -13.91 -7.64 -1.78
C ILE A 68 -14.25 -8.36 -0.48
N HIS A 69 -14.93 -7.69 0.45
CA HIS A 69 -15.28 -8.29 1.75
C HIS A 69 -16.43 -9.31 1.62
N SER A 70 -17.40 -9.07 0.74
CA SER A 70 -18.61 -9.91 0.64
C SER A 70 -18.54 -10.99 -0.44
N VAL A 71 -18.15 -10.64 -1.68
CA VAL A 71 -18.13 -11.57 -2.82
C VAL A 71 -16.86 -12.42 -2.79
N TYR A 72 -15.72 -11.79 -2.52
CA TYR A 72 -14.42 -12.46 -2.55
C TYR A 72 -13.92 -12.84 -1.15
N ALA A 73 -14.78 -12.82 -0.13
CA ALA A 73 -14.49 -13.31 1.22
C ALA A 73 -13.12 -12.87 1.79
N ASN A 74 -12.72 -11.63 1.53
CA ASN A 74 -11.41 -11.08 1.90
C ASN A 74 -10.18 -11.77 1.32
N CYS A 75 -10.33 -12.53 0.24
CA CYS A 75 -9.27 -13.33 -0.36
C CYS A 75 -8.63 -14.30 0.65
N ILE A 76 -9.43 -14.84 1.58
CA ILE A 76 -8.96 -15.82 2.57
C ILE A 76 -8.56 -17.11 1.86
N LEU A 77 -9.34 -17.53 0.85
CA LEU A 77 -9.02 -18.67 0.01
C LEU A 77 -8.23 -18.22 -1.22
N GLN A 78 -7.35 -19.10 -1.69
CA GLN A 78 -6.53 -18.87 -2.88
C GLN A 78 -7.37 -18.65 -4.14
N GLU A 79 -8.53 -19.31 -4.25
CA GLU A 79 -9.45 -19.17 -5.38
C GLU A 79 -10.05 -17.76 -5.48
N ASP A 80 -10.37 -17.16 -4.32
CA ASP A 80 -10.87 -15.80 -4.23
C ASP A 80 -9.78 -14.78 -4.59
N GLU A 81 -8.53 -15.02 -4.13
CA GLU A 81 -7.38 -14.21 -4.51
C GLU A 81 -7.16 -14.25 -6.03
N ILE A 82 -7.20 -15.43 -6.65
CA ILE A 82 -7.07 -15.60 -8.09
C ILE A 82 -8.18 -14.85 -8.83
N SER A 83 -9.43 -14.97 -8.36
CA SER A 83 -10.57 -14.28 -8.96
C SER A 83 -10.41 -12.76 -8.90
N MET A 84 -9.92 -12.23 -7.77
CA MET A 84 -9.59 -10.81 -7.63
C MET A 84 -8.43 -10.35 -8.53
N LEU A 85 -7.43 -11.20 -8.76
CA LEU A 85 -6.37 -10.90 -9.73
C LEU A 85 -6.94 -10.75 -11.16
N TYR A 86 -7.95 -11.55 -11.53
CA TYR A 86 -8.65 -11.39 -12.81
C TYR A 86 -9.49 -10.10 -12.87
N VAL A 87 -10.13 -9.69 -11.78
CA VAL A 87 -10.79 -8.37 -11.70
C VAL A 87 -9.78 -7.25 -11.95
N LEU A 88 -8.61 -7.31 -11.30
CA LEU A 88 -7.54 -6.33 -11.47
C LEU A 88 -6.96 -6.33 -12.89
N LYS A 89 -6.81 -7.51 -13.52
CA LYS A 89 -6.40 -7.63 -14.92
C LYS A 89 -7.41 -6.94 -15.85
N SER A 90 -8.71 -7.18 -15.64
CA SER A 90 -9.74 -6.51 -16.44
C SER A 90 -9.73 -4.99 -16.24
N LEU A 91 -9.58 -4.52 -15.00
CA LEU A 91 -9.45 -3.08 -14.71
C LEU A 91 -8.19 -2.47 -15.34
N LEU A 92 -7.08 -3.21 -15.37
CA LEU A 92 -5.86 -2.79 -16.05
C LEU A 92 -6.11 -2.60 -17.55
N GLU A 93 -6.73 -3.57 -18.21
CA GLU A 93 -7.07 -3.49 -19.64
C GLU A 93 -8.06 -2.35 -19.96
N LEU A 94 -8.98 -2.04 -19.04
CA LEU A 94 -10.00 -1.01 -19.28
C LEU A 94 -9.53 0.41 -18.91
N GLN A 95 -8.67 0.54 -17.90
CA GLN A 95 -8.28 1.84 -17.35
C GLN A 95 -6.84 2.22 -17.68
N LEU A 96 -5.89 1.28 -17.57
CA LEU A 96 -4.47 1.57 -17.76
C LEU A 96 -4.07 1.52 -19.24
N SER A 97 -4.63 0.57 -20.00
CA SER A 97 -4.33 0.43 -21.44
C SER A 97 -4.64 1.66 -22.28
N PRO A 98 -5.85 2.26 -22.20
CA PRO A 98 -6.16 3.44 -22.98
C PRO A 98 -5.57 4.74 -22.39
N CYS A 99 -4.88 4.69 -21.26
CA CYS A 99 -4.39 5.88 -20.58
C CYS A 99 -3.07 6.37 -21.19
N GLU A 100 -3.04 7.62 -21.65
CA GLU A 100 -1.80 8.25 -22.14
C GLU A 100 -0.71 8.39 -21.06
N ASN A 101 -1.10 8.52 -19.79
CA ASN A 101 -0.15 8.68 -18.68
C ASN A 101 -0.52 7.79 -17.48
N PRO A 102 -0.26 6.48 -17.59
CA PRO A 102 -0.62 5.50 -16.56
C PRO A 102 0.11 5.78 -15.24
N ARG A 103 1.33 6.31 -15.29
CA ARG A 103 2.11 6.69 -14.10
C ARG A 103 1.40 7.74 -13.27
N ARG A 104 0.81 8.76 -13.91
CA ARG A 104 0.06 9.82 -13.22
C ARG A 104 -1.25 9.31 -12.64
N MET A 105 -1.91 8.37 -13.34
CA MET A 105 -3.15 7.77 -12.84
C MET A 105 -2.88 6.92 -11.60
N LEU A 106 -1.86 6.06 -11.65
CA LEU A 106 -1.44 5.23 -10.52
C LEU A 106 -0.99 6.06 -9.31
N SER A 107 -0.25 7.17 -9.54
CA SER A 107 0.23 8.00 -8.43
C SER A 107 -0.87 8.80 -7.73
N ARG A 108 -1.95 9.13 -8.44
CA ARG A 108 -3.13 9.79 -7.86
C ARG A 108 -3.95 8.85 -6.97
N GLY A 109 -3.93 7.56 -7.28
CA GLY A 109 -4.64 6.54 -6.50
C GLY A 109 -6.17 6.65 -6.56
N SER A 110 -6.71 7.42 -7.51
CA SER A 110 -8.13 7.75 -7.58
C SER A 110 -8.94 6.88 -8.54
N CYS A 111 -8.31 6.00 -9.31
CA CYS A 111 -9.02 5.08 -10.20
C CYS A 111 -9.38 3.78 -9.50
N ALA A 112 -10.41 3.10 -10.01
CA ALA A 112 -10.87 1.82 -9.48
C ALA A 112 -9.75 0.77 -9.40
N PHE A 113 -8.87 0.69 -10.41
CA PHE A 113 -7.69 -0.19 -10.38
C PHE A 113 -6.80 0.10 -9.17
N SER A 114 -6.39 1.36 -8.96
CA SER A 114 -5.49 1.71 -7.85
C SER A 114 -6.12 1.45 -6.48
N MET A 115 -7.42 1.71 -6.33
CA MET A 115 -8.14 1.43 -5.09
C MET A 115 -8.24 -0.07 -4.81
N ALA A 116 -8.62 -0.87 -5.80
CA ALA A 116 -8.73 -2.32 -5.67
C ALA A 116 -7.36 -2.98 -5.45
N PHE A 117 -6.32 -2.54 -6.17
CA PHE A 117 -4.96 -3.03 -6.02
C PHE A 117 -4.43 -2.78 -4.60
N LYS A 118 -4.63 -1.57 -4.08
CA LYS A 118 -4.23 -1.23 -2.72
C LYS A 118 -4.93 -2.10 -1.67
N GLN A 119 -6.24 -2.32 -1.83
CA GLN A 119 -6.99 -3.17 -0.91
C GLN A 119 -6.50 -4.62 -0.95
N LEU A 120 -6.31 -5.20 -2.13
CA LEU A 120 -5.75 -6.55 -2.26
C LEU A 120 -4.36 -6.64 -1.61
N PHE A 121 -3.49 -5.67 -1.89
CA PHE A 121 -2.14 -5.63 -1.35
C PHE A 121 -2.12 -5.61 0.19
N ASP A 122 -2.99 -4.82 0.81
CA ASP A 122 -3.11 -4.68 2.27
C ASP A 122 -3.70 -5.95 2.94
N MET A 123 -4.45 -6.75 2.19
CA MET A 123 -5.15 -7.94 2.69
C MET A 123 -4.30 -9.20 2.59
N VAL A 124 -3.59 -9.38 1.47
CA VAL A 124 -2.79 -10.57 1.22
C VAL A 124 -1.65 -10.71 2.24
N PHE A 125 -1.62 -11.85 2.94
CA PHE A 125 -0.65 -12.11 4.00
C PHE A 125 0.79 -12.13 3.47
N SER A 126 1.01 -12.68 2.27
CA SER A 126 2.34 -12.73 1.64
C SER A 126 2.92 -11.34 1.40
N SER A 127 2.10 -10.31 1.14
CA SER A 127 2.54 -8.91 1.04
C SER A 127 3.11 -8.41 2.36
N LYS A 128 2.44 -8.71 3.48
CA LYS A 128 2.90 -8.33 4.83
C LYS A 128 4.19 -9.06 5.19
N LEU A 129 4.29 -10.35 4.84
CA LEU A 129 5.48 -11.15 5.05
C LEU A 129 6.67 -10.58 4.26
N PHE A 130 6.48 -10.27 2.97
CA PHE A 130 7.49 -9.64 2.12
C PHE A 130 7.94 -8.29 2.68
N LEU A 131 7.00 -7.40 3.03
CA LEU A 131 7.34 -6.09 3.61
C LEU A 131 8.09 -6.23 4.93
N THR A 132 7.70 -7.18 5.78
CA THR A 132 8.40 -7.44 7.04
C THR A 132 9.82 -7.92 6.76
N ALA A 133 10.00 -8.91 5.89
CA ALA A 133 11.33 -9.42 5.54
C ALA A 133 12.23 -8.35 4.89
N ALA A 134 11.66 -7.53 4.00
CA ALA A 134 12.39 -6.52 3.24
C ALA A 134 12.70 -5.24 4.04
N LEU A 135 11.82 -4.81 4.95
CA LEU A 135 11.90 -3.48 5.58
C LEU A 135 12.19 -3.52 7.08
N HIS A 136 11.92 -4.63 7.77
CA HIS A 136 12.06 -4.68 9.23
C HIS A 136 13.48 -4.33 9.69
N ASP A 137 14.52 -4.98 9.16
CA ASP A 137 15.90 -4.73 9.56
C ASP A 137 16.37 -3.29 9.21
N PRO A 138 16.20 -2.77 7.98
CA PRO A 138 16.53 -1.39 7.66
C PRO A 138 15.82 -0.35 8.52
N VAL A 139 14.52 -0.55 8.80
CA VAL A 139 13.73 0.35 9.65
C VAL A 139 14.21 0.29 11.11
N MET A 140 14.40 -0.90 11.66
CA MET A 140 14.88 -1.04 13.05
C MET A 140 16.27 -0.42 13.22
N ARG A 141 17.18 -0.60 12.26
CA ARG A 141 18.50 0.05 12.32
C ARG A 141 18.39 1.57 12.27
N LEU A 142 17.52 2.12 11.42
CA LEU A 142 17.28 3.56 11.37
C LEU A 142 16.74 4.09 12.71
N LEU A 143 15.81 3.36 13.34
CA LEU A 143 15.24 3.74 14.62
C LEU A 143 16.22 3.63 15.80
N MET A 144 17.24 2.76 15.69
CA MET A 144 18.31 2.65 16.68
C MET A 144 19.42 3.70 16.50
N GLU A 145 19.51 4.35 15.34
CA GLU A 145 20.48 5.42 15.05
C GLU A 145 19.97 6.78 15.60
N ASP A 146 19.99 6.97 16.92
CA ASP A 146 19.51 8.20 17.60
C ASP A 146 20.41 9.44 17.43
N GLU A 147 21.58 9.30 16.80
CA GLU A 147 22.62 10.35 16.82
C GLU A 147 22.54 11.36 15.67
N TRP A 148 21.79 11.07 14.61
CA TRP A 148 21.90 11.80 13.34
C TRP A 148 20.59 12.45 12.90
N PHE A 149 20.64 13.75 12.65
CA PHE A 149 19.61 14.46 11.90
C PHE A 149 19.93 14.38 10.41
N TYR A 150 19.09 13.67 9.65
CA TYR A 150 19.29 13.49 8.20
C TYR A 150 18.81 14.70 7.35
N ASP A 151 18.85 15.90 7.92
CA ASP A 151 18.49 17.15 7.25
C ASP A 151 19.61 17.55 6.26
N ILE A 152 19.33 17.50 4.96
CA ILE A 152 20.29 17.90 3.90
C ILE A 152 20.46 19.43 3.86
N ASP A 153 19.42 20.16 4.25
CA ASP A 153 19.42 21.62 4.32
C ASP A 153 20.18 22.08 5.57
N PRO A 154 21.34 22.73 5.40
CA PRO A 154 22.14 23.17 6.53
C PRO A 154 21.41 24.16 7.45
N GLY A 155 20.52 25.00 6.91
CA GLY A 155 19.74 25.93 7.71
C GLY A 155 18.78 25.22 8.66
N LYS A 156 18.16 24.13 8.21
CA LYS A 156 17.24 23.31 9.02
C LYS A 156 17.99 22.43 10.02
N ALA A 157 19.13 21.85 9.61
CA ALA A 157 19.96 21.03 10.48
C ALA A 157 20.46 21.81 11.70
N LEU A 158 20.86 23.08 11.52
CA LEU A 158 21.35 23.92 12.60
C LEU A 158 20.30 24.16 13.70
N VAL A 159 19.01 24.27 13.35
CA VAL A 159 17.93 24.52 14.32
C VAL A 159 17.78 23.36 15.31
N ARG A 160 18.14 22.13 14.91
CA ARG A 160 18.07 20.92 15.74
C ARG A 160 19.08 20.90 16.90
N PHE A 161 20.17 21.64 16.78
CA PHE A 161 21.20 21.71 17.82
C PHE A 161 20.93 22.88 18.77
N PRO A 162 21.20 22.75 20.09
CA PRO A 162 21.19 23.90 20.99
C PRO A 162 22.32 24.88 20.64
N PRO A 163 22.19 26.19 20.96
CA PRO A 163 23.16 27.21 20.57
C PRO A 163 24.61 26.92 21.00
N SER A 164 24.80 26.35 22.21
CA SER A 164 26.10 25.93 22.72
C SER A 164 26.75 24.83 21.88
N GLU A 165 25.97 23.85 21.43
CA GLU A 165 26.45 22.75 20.59
C GLU A 165 26.71 23.20 19.14
N ARG A 166 25.93 24.17 18.62
CA ARG A 166 26.22 24.78 17.31
C ARG A 166 27.58 25.46 17.31
N LEU A 167 27.86 26.26 18.33
CA LEU A 167 29.15 26.95 18.46
C LEU A 167 30.29 25.94 18.59
N ARG A 168 30.11 24.86 19.36
CA ARG A 168 31.10 23.78 19.52
C ARG A 168 31.37 23.05 18.20
N ARG A 169 30.32 22.64 17.48
CA ARG A 169 30.42 21.83 16.26
C ARG A 169 30.88 22.62 15.05
N PHE A 170 30.35 23.83 14.88
CA PHE A 170 30.51 24.62 13.66
C PHE A 170 31.39 25.86 13.86
N GLY A 171 31.57 26.37 15.08
CA GLY A 171 32.31 27.61 15.36
C GLY A 171 31.44 28.86 15.24
N GLU A 172 32.07 30.04 15.22
CA GLU A 172 31.36 31.32 15.17
C GLU A 172 30.71 31.56 13.79
N PRO A 173 29.42 31.96 13.75
CA PRO A 173 28.73 32.28 12.51
C PRO A 173 29.45 33.38 11.72
N GLY A 174 29.56 33.21 10.41
CA GLY A 174 30.18 34.19 9.50
C GLY A 174 31.68 34.01 9.29
N THR A 175 32.33 33.12 10.05
CA THR A 175 33.74 32.75 9.81
C THR A 175 33.88 31.77 8.64
N GLU A 176 35.06 31.75 8.00
CA GLU A 176 35.32 30.80 6.91
C GLU A 176 35.35 29.34 7.42
N GLN A 177 35.89 29.14 8.62
CA GLN A 177 35.91 27.85 9.32
C GLN A 177 34.49 27.31 9.57
N TYR A 178 33.53 28.19 9.85
CA TYR A 178 32.13 27.82 10.03
C TYR A 178 31.53 27.30 8.73
N LYS A 179 31.77 27.96 7.60
CA LYS A 179 31.31 27.51 6.28
C LYS A 179 31.92 26.16 5.91
N ASP A 180 33.22 25.97 6.14
CA ASP A 180 33.93 24.72 5.86
C ASP A 180 33.37 23.55 6.68
N LYS A 181 33.14 23.76 7.99
CA LYS A 181 32.58 22.73 8.87
C LYS A 181 31.14 22.38 8.50
N LEU A 182 30.35 23.36 8.10
CA LEU A 182 29.00 23.16 7.58
C LEU A 182 28.99 22.35 6.28
N ALA A 183 29.87 22.67 5.34
CA ALA A 183 30.01 21.94 4.09
C ALA A 183 30.43 20.47 4.35
N LYS A 184 31.40 20.25 5.24
CA LYS A 184 31.82 18.90 5.66
C LYS A 184 30.69 18.12 6.32
N TYR A 185 29.95 18.76 7.23
CA TYR A 185 28.79 18.14 7.87
C TYR A 185 27.74 17.74 6.85
N ARG A 186 27.41 18.61 5.88
CA ARG A 186 26.47 18.28 4.79
C ARG A 186 26.93 17.05 4.00
N ILE A 187 28.20 16.98 3.63
CA ILE A 187 28.76 15.81 2.92
C ILE A 187 28.57 14.55 3.76
N THR A 188 28.91 14.59 5.05
CA THR A 188 28.71 13.45 5.97
C THR A 188 27.24 13.02 6.05
N ILE A 189 26.30 13.96 6.14
CA ILE A 189 24.86 13.63 6.18
C ILE A 189 24.40 13.00 4.86
N VAL A 190 24.87 13.51 3.72
CA VAL A 190 24.58 12.93 2.41
C VAL A 190 25.13 11.50 2.31
N ASP A 191 26.38 11.27 2.72
CA ASP A 191 26.97 9.92 2.70
C ASP A 191 26.20 8.94 3.59
N LYS A 192 25.76 9.39 4.75
CA LYS A 192 24.91 8.58 5.65
C LYS A 192 23.55 8.28 5.04
N LEU A 193 22.91 9.25 4.40
CA LEU A 193 21.64 9.05 3.68
C LEU A 193 21.79 8.05 2.54
N VAL A 194 22.87 8.16 1.76
CA VAL A 194 23.18 7.20 0.68
C VAL A 194 23.41 5.80 1.26
N LEU A 195 24.15 5.69 2.36
CA LEU A 195 24.35 4.40 3.04
C LEU A 195 23.02 3.80 3.51
N MET A 196 22.15 4.59 4.14
CA MET A 196 20.83 4.13 4.58
C MET A 196 19.97 3.70 3.40
N ALA A 197 19.85 4.54 2.36
CA ALA A 197 19.09 4.19 1.16
C ALA A 197 19.58 2.89 0.53
N ASN A 198 20.89 2.68 0.46
CA ASN A 198 21.47 1.44 -0.05
C ASN A 198 21.11 0.23 0.82
N ARG A 199 21.00 0.37 2.15
CA ARG A 199 20.53 -0.72 3.03
C ARG A 199 19.09 -1.13 2.68
N PHE A 200 18.19 -0.15 2.53
CA PHE A 200 16.81 -0.42 2.09
C PHE A 200 16.78 -1.10 0.73
N ILE A 201 17.49 -0.57 -0.27
CA ILE A 201 17.55 -1.13 -1.63
C ILE A 201 18.09 -2.57 -1.61
N THR A 202 19.15 -2.81 -0.85
CA THR A 202 19.79 -4.14 -0.76
C THR A 202 18.86 -5.13 -0.08
N SER A 203 18.22 -4.73 1.01
CA SER A 203 17.26 -5.57 1.73
C SER A 203 16.06 -5.94 0.86
N ILE A 204 15.49 -4.98 0.12
CA ILE A 204 14.41 -5.26 -0.84
C ILE A 204 14.86 -6.25 -1.92
N LYS A 205 16.05 -6.05 -2.50
CA LYS A 205 16.59 -6.95 -3.54
C LYS A 205 16.82 -8.36 -3.01
N ASN A 206 17.42 -8.50 -1.84
CA ASN A 206 17.73 -9.80 -1.24
C ASN A 206 16.46 -10.59 -0.88
N ASN A 207 15.36 -9.90 -0.56
CA ASN A 207 14.08 -10.51 -0.21
C ASN A 207 13.13 -10.66 -1.41
N MET A 208 13.56 -10.39 -2.64
CA MET A 208 12.68 -10.50 -3.82
C MET A 208 12.17 -11.93 -4.07
N HIS A 209 12.86 -12.95 -3.54
CA HIS A 209 12.46 -14.35 -3.62
C HIS A 209 11.13 -14.65 -2.89
N CYS A 210 10.72 -13.82 -1.92
CA CYS A 210 9.45 -13.96 -1.21
C CYS A 210 8.40 -12.93 -1.66
N PHE A 211 8.63 -12.26 -2.80
CA PHE A 211 7.64 -11.35 -3.37
C PHE A 211 6.33 -12.11 -3.70
N PRO A 212 5.14 -11.54 -3.39
CA PRO A 212 3.87 -12.24 -3.58
C PRO A 212 3.66 -12.68 -5.04
N PRO A 213 3.49 -13.99 -5.32
CA PRO A 213 3.40 -14.48 -6.69
C PRO A 213 2.22 -13.90 -7.48
N GLY A 214 1.06 -13.72 -6.84
CA GLY A 214 -0.12 -13.12 -7.47
C GLY A 214 0.12 -11.67 -7.91
N LEU A 215 0.80 -10.89 -7.07
CA LEU A 215 1.21 -9.53 -7.43
C LEU A 215 2.31 -9.53 -8.50
N GLY A 216 3.24 -10.48 -8.45
CA GLY A 216 4.26 -10.67 -9.48
C GLY A 216 3.66 -10.95 -10.84
N TRP A 217 2.62 -11.79 -10.87
CA TRP A 217 1.82 -12.02 -12.07
C TRP A 217 1.11 -10.75 -12.54
N LEU A 218 0.46 -9.98 -11.65
CA LEU A 218 -0.20 -8.75 -12.05
C LEU A 218 0.81 -7.72 -12.63
N VAL A 219 1.98 -7.58 -12.01
CA VAL A 219 3.07 -6.73 -12.51
C VAL A 219 3.55 -7.21 -13.89
N SER A 220 3.61 -8.52 -14.13
CA SER A 220 3.97 -9.04 -15.46
C SER A 220 2.92 -8.69 -16.52
N GLN A 221 1.63 -8.64 -16.17
CA GLN A 221 0.57 -8.17 -17.07
C GLN A 221 0.76 -6.68 -17.42
N VAL A 222 1.07 -5.85 -16.41
CA VAL A 222 1.37 -4.41 -16.60
C VAL A 222 2.56 -4.23 -17.53
N LEU A 223 3.65 -4.95 -17.30
CA LEU A 223 4.87 -4.85 -18.10
C LEU A 223 4.67 -5.33 -19.53
N PHE A 224 3.95 -6.44 -19.73
CA PHE A 224 3.62 -6.94 -21.06
C PHE A 224 2.85 -5.89 -21.86
N HIS A 225 1.89 -5.21 -21.22
CA HIS A 225 1.06 -4.20 -21.87
C HIS A 225 1.80 -2.90 -22.21
N PHE A 226 2.85 -2.53 -21.48
CA PHE A 226 3.63 -1.31 -21.77
C PHE A 226 4.82 -1.53 -22.69
N LEU A 227 5.25 -2.78 -22.87
CA LEU A 227 6.40 -3.14 -23.71
C LEU A 227 6.01 -3.69 -25.09
N TYR A 228 4.73 -4.03 -25.31
CA TYR A 228 4.16 -4.52 -26.57
C TYR A 228 2.85 -3.82 -26.87
#